data_AF-A0A843J4D4-F1
#
_entry.id   AF-A0A843J4D4-F1
#
_cell.length_a   1.000
_cell.length_b   1.000
_cell.length_c   1.000
_cell.angle_alpha   90.00
_cell.angle_beta   90.00
_cell.angle_gamma   90.00
#
_symmetry.space_group_name_H-M   'P 1'
#
loop_
_entity.id
_entity.type
_entity.pdbx_description
1 polymer ?
#
loop_
_entity_poly.entity_id
_entity_poly.type
_entity_poly.pdbx_seq_one_letter_code
_entity_poly.pdbx_strand_id
1 'polypeptide(L)'
;NHMIPTASGVALTKSLEKHGGSITEPEMTAKLELDMLKISNGESTLDGVVKESQDMLYDAASKISENSDVIGEEIRSALKSQQFIGTCPKCGNPMVIKRSKNGNFIGCNGYPECTCAYPVPKSAMIQTTDTKCSVCGLPQLKIIRKGIPPQVCCIDPKCTSNTSKNYLGKCPTCNEGYIRILYSKAGKRFAGCSNWPKCNQTYPLRPKGTITPTEQPCQVCGAPVISFGNYSECINMDCDSRKRKLE
;
A
#
# COMPACT_ATOMS: atom_id res chain seq x y z
N ASN A 1 16.95 10.48 -2.59
CA ASN A 1 16.47 9.12 -2.26
C ASN A 1 17.11 8.67 -0.96
N HIS A 2 16.48 8.91 0.18
CA HIS A 2 16.95 8.37 1.45
C HIS A 2 16.39 6.96 1.62
N MET A 3 17.26 6.00 1.96
CA MET A 3 16.80 4.68 2.38
C MET A 3 16.25 4.79 3.79
N ILE A 4 15.00 4.39 3.98
CA ILE A 4 14.34 4.41 5.29
C ILE A 4 14.08 2.95 5.68
N PRO A 5 14.59 2.48 6.82
CA PRO A 5 14.38 1.10 7.24
C PRO A 5 12.90 0.88 7.56
N THR A 6 12.42 -0.34 7.29
CA THR A 6 11.09 -0.74 7.73
C THR A 6 11.11 -0.97 9.23
N ALA A 7 10.00 -0.71 9.94
CA ALA A 7 9.98 -0.96 11.39
C ALA A 7 10.14 -2.46 11.72
N SER A 8 9.78 -3.37 10.80
CA SER A 8 10.08 -4.80 10.90
C SER A 8 11.59 -5.05 10.86
N GLY A 9 12.31 -4.39 9.95
CA GLY A 9 13.78 -4.45 9.89
C GLY A 9 14.42 -3.90 11.15
N VAL A 10 13.96 -2.73 11.63
CA VAL A 10 14.45 -2.14 12.89
C VAL A 10 14.21 -3.07 14.08
N ALA A 11 13.04 -3.71 14.16
CA ALA A 11 12.72 -4.63 15.24
C ALA A 11 13.61 -5.89 15.20
N LEU A 12 13.82 -6.46 14.01
CA LEU A 12 14.69 -7.61 13.82
C LEU A 12 16.13 -7.27 14.25
N THR A 13 16.69 -6.17 13.73
CA THR A 13 18.06 -5.75 14.06
C THR A 13 18.23 -5.51 15.56
N LYS A 14 17.33 -4.75 16.20
CA LYS A 14 17.39 -4.50 17.65
C LYS A 14 17.29 -5.76 18.50
N SER A 15 16.51 -6.75 18.04
CA SER A 15 16.35 -8.01 18.78
C SER A 15 17.59 -8.89 18.64
N LEU A 16 18.17 -8.95 17.44
CA LEU A 16 19.43 -9.66 17.19
C LEU A 16 20.63 -8.99 17.88
N GLU A 17 20.69 -7.66 17.95
CA GLU A 17 21.74 -6.95 18.71
C GLU A 17 21.72 -7.31 20.21
N LYS A 18 20.53 -7.59 20.77
CA LYS A 18 20.40 -7.96 22.19
C LYS A 18 20.68 -9.43 22.47
N HIS A 19 20.23 -10.31 21.58
CA HIS A 19 20.10 -11.75 21.86
C HIS A 19 20.81 -12.66 20.85
N GLY A 20 21.24 -12.11 19.71
CA GLY A 20 21.79 -12.84 18.56
C GLY A 20 23.29 -13.04 18.59
N GLY A 21 23.98 -12.60 19.65
CA GLY A 21 25.43 -12.76 19.80
C GLY A 21 26.21 -11.87 18.83
N SER A 22 27.35 -12.35 18.33
CA SER A 22 28.27 -11.56 17.49
C SER A 22 27.83 -11.44 16.02
N ILE A 23 26.73 -12.06 15.60
CA ILE A 23 26.33 -12.12 14.19
C ILE A 23 25.96 -10.75 13.61
N THR A 24 25.49 -9.83 14.45
CA THR A 24 25.14 -8.46 14.07
C THR A 24 26.30 -7.49 14.19
N GLU A 25 27.38 -7.90 14.83
CA GLU A 25 28.52 -7.04 15.11
C GLU A 25 29.41 -6.92 13.85
N PRO A 26 29.83 -5.70 13.47
CA PRO A 26 30.70 -5.48 12.31
C PRO A 26 32.00 -6.29 12.35
N GLU A 27 32.52 -6.56 13.55
CA GLU A 27 33.77 -7.27 13.80
C GLU A 27 33.75 -8.70 13.26
N MET A 28 32.63 -9.42 13.42
CA MET A 28 32.50 -10.78 12.90
C MET A 28 32.54 -10.79 11.38
N THR A 29 31.85 -9.83 10.75
CA THR A 29 31.88 -9.68 9.29
C THR A 29 33.27 -9.31 8.79
N ALA A 30 33.94 -8.36 9.46
CA ALA A 30 35.31 -7.96 9.11
C ALA A 30 36.29 -9.13 9.22
N LYS A 31 36.14 -9.98 10.23
CA LYS A 31 37.00 -11.17 10.39
C LYS A 31 36.82 -12.17 9.25
N LEU A 32 35.57 -12.49 8.86
CA LEU A 32 35.30 -13.38 7.73
C LEU A 32 35.93 -12.86 6.43
N GLU A 33 35.84 -11.56 6.16
CA GLU A 33 36.47 -10.92 5.00
C GLU A 33 38.01 -11.02 5.05
N LEU A 34 38.60 -10.78 6.22
CA LEU A 34 40.05 -10.93 6.41
C LEU A 34 40.53 -12.37 6.19
N ASP A 35 39.77 -13.36 6.65
CA ASP A 35 40.13 -14.76 6.49
C ASP A 35 40.02 -15.20 5.02
N MET A 36 39.07 -14.66 4.26
CA MET A 36 39.01 -14.84 2.79
C MET A 36 40.23 -14.23 2.09
N LEU A 37 40.69 -13.05 2.53
CA LEU A 37 41.90 -12.41 1.99
C LEU A 37 43.16 -13.24 2.28
N LYS A 38 43.28 -13.85 3.46
CA LYS A 38 44.41 -14.74 3.80
C LYS A 38 44.49 -15.94 2.87
N ILE A 39 43.36 -16.52 2.47
CA ILE A 39 43.33 -17.60 1.46
C ILE A 39 43.85 -17.06 0.13
N SER A 40 43.36 -15.89 -0.31
CA SER A 40 43.77 -15.28 -1.58
C SER A 40 45.27 -14.97 -1.61
N ASN A 41 45.87 -14.63 -0.48
CA ASN A 41 47.30 -14.33 -0.35
C ASN A 41 48.17 -15.60 -0.15
N GLY A 42 47.57 -16.78 0.01
CA GLY A 42 48.28 -18.02 0.33
C GLY A 42 48.77 -18.12 1.78
N GLU A 43 48.27 -17.27 2.67
CA GLU A 43 48.61 -17.22 4.10
C GLU A 43 47.77 -18.20 4.95
N SER A 44 46.69 -18.75 4.40
CA SER A 44 45.82 -19.72 5.08
C SER A 44 45.22 -20.73 4.11
N THR A 45 44.82 -21.88 4.64
CA THR A 45 44.19 -22.95 3.86
C THR A 45 42.67 -22.82 3.88
N LEU A 46 42.03 -23.28 2.80
CA LEU A 46 40.56 -23.31 2.69
C LEU A 46 39.92 -24.05 3.87
N ASP A 47 40.40 -25.26 4.18
CA ASP A 47 39.85 -26.09 5.26
C ASP A 47 39.95 -25.40 6.63
N GLY A 48 41.07 -24.73 6.92
CA GLY A 48 41.26 -24.02 8.19
C GLY A 48 40.25 -22.88 8.37
N VAL A 49 40.14 -22.03 7.35
CA VAL A 49 39.21 -20.88 7.38
C VAL A 49 37.76 -21.31 7.38
N VAL A 50 37.39 -22.34 6.61
CA VAL A 50 36.02 -22.87 6.60
C VAL A 50 35.65 -23.41 7.98
N LYS A 51 36.56 -24.13 8.63
CA LYS A 51 36.32 -24.67 9.98
C LYS A 51 36.15 -23.55 11.01
N GLU A 52 37.05 -22.57 11.02
CA GLU A 52 36.93 -21.41 11.92
C GLU A 52 35.61 -20.64 11.69
N SER A 53 35.24 -20.43 10.42
CA SER A 53 33.98 -19.78 10.05
C SER A 53 32.76 -20.56 10.52
N GLN A 54 32.78 -21.89 10.37
CA GLN A 54 31.71 -22.77 10.84
C GLN A 54 31.58 -22.71 12.36
N ASP A 55 32.69 -22.75 13.09
CA ASP A 55 32.69 -22.68 14.55
C ASP A 55 32.09 -21.35 15.05
N MET A 56 32.47 -20.21 14.45
CA MET A 56 31.89 -18.90 14.78
C MET A 56 30.39 -18.83 14.47
N LEU A 57 29.97 -19.33 13.31
CA LEU A 57 28.55 -19.34 12.93
C LEU A 57 27.73 -20.29 13.81
N TYR A 58 28.32 -21.39 14.27
CA TYR A 58 27.67 -22.34 15.15
C TYR A 58 27.42 -21.74 16.54
N ASP A 59 28.37 -21.00 17.10
CA ASP A 59 28.20 -20.28 18.37
C ASP A 59 27.08 -19.22 18.25
N ALA A 60 27.09 -18.43 17.19
CA ALA A 60 26.03 -17.46 16.93
C ALA A 60 24.64 -18.12 16.76
N ALA A 61 24.57 -19.20 15.98
CA ALA A 61 23.33 -19.95 15.78
C ALA A 61 22.80 -20.57 17.08
N SER A 62 23.70 -21.08 17.93
CA SER A 62 23.35 -21.64 19.22
C SER A 62 22.70 -20.59 20.12
N LYS A 63 23.31 -19.40 20.24
CA LYS A 63 22.77 -18.27 21.01
C LYS A 63 21.39 -17.80 20.51
N ILE A 64 21.21 -17.71 19.19
CA ILE A 64 19.91 -17.37 18.59
C ILE A 64 18.87 -18.45 18.90
N SER A 65 19.26 -19.73 18.85
CA SER A 65 18.35 -20.85 19.10
C SER A 65 17.86 -20.87 20.55
N GLU A 66 18.76 -20.61 21.51
CA GLU A 66 18.45 -20.52 22.94
C GLU A 66 17.47 -19.36 23.24
N ASN A 67 17.65 -18.22 22.56
CA ASN A 67 16.82 -17.02 22.75
C ASN A 67 15.68 -16.88 21.72
N SER A 68 15.39 -17.93 20.95
CA SER A 68 14.49 -17.86 19.79
C SER A 68 13.07 -17.40 20.14
N ASP A 69 12.56 -17.79 21.31
CA ASP A 69 11.25 -17.38 21.79
C ASP A 69 11.18 -15.89 22.14
N VAL A 70 12.22 -15.37 22.79
CA VAL A 70 12.32 -13.95 23.18
C VAL A 70 12.45 -13.07 21.95
N ILE A 71 13.33 -13.46 21.02
CA ILE A 71 13.50 -12.79 19.72
C ILE A 71 12.17 -12.78 18.96
N GLY A 72 11.51 -13.94 18.92
CA GLY A 72 10.20 -14.08 18.28
C GLY A 72 9.14 -13.16 18.87
N GLU A 73 9.07 -13.03 20.20
CA GLU A 73 8.08 -12.16 20.85
C GLU A 73 8.38 -10.67 20.66
N GLU A 74 9.65 -10.25 20.74
CA GLU A 74 10.03 -8.86 20.44
C GLU A 74 9.66 -8.46 19.01
N ILE A 75 9.97 -9.32 18.03
CA ILE A 75 9.62 -9.11 16.62
C ILE A 75 8.09 -9.07 16.46
N ARG A 76 7.36 -10.04 17.04
CA ARG A 76 5.89 -10.08 16.97
C ARG A 76 5.26 -8.85 17.60
N SER A 77 5.76 -8.39 18.74
CA SER A 77 5.26 -7.20 19.43
C SER A 77 5.46 -5.94 18.58
N ALA A 78 6.65 -5.76 18.01
CA ALA A 78 6.93 -4.66 17.10
C ALA A 78 6.05 -4.72 15.84
N LEU A 79 5.85 -5.90 15.25
CA LEU A 79 4.98 -6.10 14.09
C LEU A 79 3.50 -5.85 14.42
N LYS A 80 3.02 -6.22 15.61
CA LYS A 80 1.64 -5.92 16.06
C LYS A 80 1.40 -4.41 16.12
N SER A 81 2.39 -3.64 16.60
CA SER A 81 2.29 -2.18 16.62
C SER A 81 2.19 -1.58 15.20
N GLN A 82 2.92 -2.13 14.22
CA GLN A 82 2.81 -1.71 12.82
C GLN A 82 1.47 -2.05 12.18
N GLN A 83 0.80 -3.10 12.65
CA GLN A 83 -0.50 -3.49 12.13
C GLN A 83 -1.64 -2.65 12.70
N PHE A 84 -1.41 -1.89 13.78
CA PHE A 84 -2.43 -1.04 14.37
C PHE A 84 -2.76 0.15 13.46
N ILE A 85 -4.00 0.17 12.98
CA ILE A 85 -4.50 1.24 12.09
C ILE A 85 -5.24 2.32 12.87
N GLY A 86 -5.88 1.94 13.98
CA GLY A 86 -6.69 2.84 14.79
C GLY A 86 -7.83 2.11 15.49
N THR A 87 -8.70 2.88 16.13
CA THR A 87 -9.84 2.36 16.90
C THR A 87 -11.03 2.03 16.00
N CYS A 88 -11.68 0.90 16.25
CA CYS A 88 -12.88 0.50 15.54
C CYS A 88 -14.05 1.44 15.89
N PRO A 89 -14.74 2.03 14.90
CA PRO A 89 -15.86 2.94 15.16
C PRO A 89 -17.08 2.25 15.77
N LYS A 90 -17.18 0.90 15.67
CA LYS A 90 -18.34 0.15 16.19
C LYS A 90 -18.21 -0.28 17.66
N CYS A 91 -16.99 -0.57 18.11
CA CYS A 91 -16.77 -1.20 19.42
C CYS A 91 -15.55 -0.68 20.18
N GLY A 92 -14.82 0.30 19.65
CA GLY A 92 -13.62 0.87 20.28
C GLY A 92 -12.36 0.01 20.19
N ASN A 93 -12.47 -1.30 19.96
CA ASN A 93 -11.33 -2.22 19.86
C ASN A 93 -10.34 -1.83 18.75
N PRO A 94 -9.04 -2.20 18.87
CA PRO A 94 -8.04 -1.92 17.86
C PRO A 94 -8.37 -2.60 16.53
N MET A 95 -8.13 -1.89 15.42
CA MET A 95 -8.19 -2.45 14.08
C MET A 95 -6.80 -2.77 13.57
N VAL A 96 -6.68 -3.92 12.89
CA VAL A 96 -5.42 -4.44 12.37
C VAL A 96 -5.54 -4.95 10.94
N ILE A 97 -4.43 -5.01 10.22
CA ILE A 97 -4.36 -5.67 8.91
C ILE A 97 -4.40 -7.19 9.13
N LYS A 98 -5.41 -7.86 8.59
CA LYS A 98 -5.59 -9.32 8.62
C LYS A 98 -5.47 -9.90 7.20
N ARG A 99 -5.06 -11.18 7.11
CA ARG A 99 -4.93 -11.92 5.85
C ARG A 99 -6.14 -12.84 5.67
N SER A 100 -6.69 -12.87 4.46
CA SER A 100 -7.76 -13.80 4.05
C SER A 100 -7.39 -14.53 2.75
N LYS A 101 -8.21 -15.50 2.33
CA LYS A 101 -8.10 -16.16 1.01
C LYS A 101 -8.11 -15.15 -0.15
N ASN A 102 -8.82 -14.03 0.01
CA ASN A 102 -8.98 -13.00 -1.02
C ASN A 102 -7.91 -11.90 -0.95
N GLY A 103 -6.91 -12.04 -0.08
CA GLY A 103 -5.87 -11.04 0.18
C GLY A 103 -6.02 -10.39 1.55
N ASN A 104 -5.26 -9.32 1.76
CA ASN A 104 -5.28 -8.57 3.02
C ASN A 104 -6.57 -7.74 3.12
N PHE A 105 -6.97 -7.42 4.34
CA PHE A 105 -8.07 -6.52 4.68
C PHE A 105 -7.83 -5.93 6.07
N ILE A 106 -8.58 -4.90 6.45
CA ILE A 106 -8.49 -4.29 7.77
C ILE A 106 -9.67 -4.80 8.57
N GLY A 107 -9.41 -5.43 9.70
CA GLY A 107 -10.44 -6.03 10.54
C GLY A 107 -10.31 -5.60 11.99
N CYS A 108 -11.45 -5.52 12.68
CA CYS A 108 -11.47 -5.35 14.12
C CYS A 108 -10.80 -6.55 14.81
N ASN A 109 -10.01 -6.29 15.86
CA ASN A 109 -9.39 -7.35 16.66
C ASN A 109 -10.42 -8.07 17.54
N GLY A 110 -11.53 -7.42 17.90
CA GLY A 110 -12.63 -8.01 18.67
C GLY A 110 -13.55 -8.95 17.88
N TYR A 111 -13.07 -9.60 16.81
CA TYR A 111 -13.82 -10.64 16.10
C TYR A 111 -13.82 -11.94 16.95
N PRO A 112 -14.94 -12.70 17.06
CA PRO A 112 -16.15 -12.64 16.24
C PRO A 112 -17.19 -11.59 16.65
N GLU A 113 -17.12 -11.05 17.87
CA GLU A 113 -18.12 -10.11 18.43
C GLU A 113 -18.29 -8.83 17.60
N CYS A 114 -17.23 -8.37 16.93
CA CYS A 114 -17.27 -7.26 16.01
C CYS A 114 -16.79 -7.64 14.61
N THR A 115 -17.71 -7.61 13.65
CA THR A 115 -17.49 -7.93 12.23
C THR A 115 -17.07 -6.72 11.39
N CYS A 116 -16.69 -5.60 12.02
CA CYS A 116 -16.24 -4.41 11.30
C CYS A 116 -14.97 -4.71 10.51
N ALA A 117 -15.05 -4.54 9.19
CA ALA A 117 -13.94 -4.76 8.27
C ALA A 117 -13.99 -3.77 7.09
N TYR A 118 -12.81 -3.39 6.61
CA TYR A 118 -12.62 -2.54 5.44
C TYR A 118 -11.73 -3.25 4.42
N PRO A 119 -12.12 -3.29 3.14
CA PRO A 119 -11.31 -3.94 2.11
C PRO A 119 -10.12 -3.07 1.76
N VAL A 120 -9.01 -3.70 1.40
CA VAL A 120 -7.83 -3.01 0.89
C VAL A 120 -7.47 -3.51 -0.51
N PRO A 121 -6.82 -2.67 -1.34
CA PRO A 121 -6.45 -3.06 -2.69
C PRO A 121 -5.49 -4.24 -2.71
N LYS A 122 -5.74 -5.19 -3.62
CA LYS A 122 -4.82 -6.32 -3.85
C LYS A 122 -3.46 -5.81 -4.35
N SER A 123 -2.39 -6.47 -3.90
CA SER A 123 -1.01 -6.19 -4.33
C SER A 123 -0.51 -4.76 -4.05
N ALA A 124 -1.14 -4.07 -3.10
CA ALA A 124 -0.65 -2.79 -2.59
C ALA A 124 0.07 -2.98 -1.25
N MET A 125 1.19 -2.29 -1.07
CA MET A 125 1.81 -2.17 0.24
C MET A 125 1.10 -1.07 1.01
N ILE A 126 0.68 -1.38 2.24
CA ILE A 126 -0.09 -0.48 3.09
C ILE A 126 0.81 -0.03 4.23
N GLN A 127 0.91 1.28 4.43
CA GLN A 127 1.56 1.88 5.58
C GLN A 127 0.51 2.64 6.39
N THR A 128 0.56 2.46 7.70
CA THR A 128 -0.23 3.22 8.66
C THR A 128 0.22 4.68 8.65
N THR A 129 -0.72 5.59 8.92
CA THR A 129 -0.46 7.02 9.07
C THR A 129 -1.18 7.52 10.31
N ASP A 130 -0.57 8.47 11.02
CA ASP A 130 -1.16 9.04 12.24
C ASP A 130 -2.32 10.01 11.96
N THR A 131 -2.55 10.35 10.68
CA THR A 131 -3.60 11.28 10.28
C THR A 131 -4.97 10.61 10.24
N LYS A 132 -5.96 11.29 10.81
CA LYS A 132 -7.37 10.93 10.70
C LYS A 132 -8.01 11.66 9.51
N CYS A 133 -9.03 11.05 8.92
CA CYS A 133 -9.79 11.63 7.83
C CYS A 133 -10.61 12.82 8.34
N SER A 134 -10.47 13.98 7.70
CA SER A 134 -11.20 15.20 8.04
C SER A 134 -12.73 15.10 7.86
N VAL A 135 -13.21 14.18 7.02
CA VAL A 135 -14.64 14.03 6.72
C VAL A 135 -15.33 13.09 7.72
N CYS A 136 -14.74 11.93 8.01
CA CYS A 136 -15.40 10.89 8.79
C CYS A 136 -14.68 10.54 10.10
N GLY A 137 -13.54 11.16 10.39
CA GLY A 137 -12.75 10.90 11.61
C GLY A 137 -12.03 9.54 11.64
N LEU A 138 -12.28 8.65 10.68
CA LEU A 138 -11.61 7.37 10.58
C LEU A 138 -10.12 7.53 10.18
N PRO A 139 -9.23 6.59 10.56
CA PRO A 139 -7.82 6.66 10.18
C PRO A 139 -7.59 6.73 8.67
N GLN A 140 -6.49 7.35 8.26
CA GLN A 140 -6.00 7.28 6.89
C GLN A 140 -4.90 6.22 6.76
N LEU A 141 -4.63 5.84 5.52
CA LEU A 141 -3.58 4.90 5.15
C LEU A 141 -2.81 5.45 3.95
N LYS A 142 -1.52 5.15 3.91
CA LYS A 142 -0.68 5.36 2.74
C LYS A 142 -0.61 4.08 1.92
N ILE A 143 -1.18 4.13 0.72
CA ILE A 143 -1.21 3.03 -0.24
C ILE A 143 -0.11 3.22 -1.26
N ILE A 144 0.78 2.22 -1.36
CA ILE A 144 1.91 2.20 -2.29
C ILE A 144 1.69 1.07 -3.31
N ARG A 145 1.72 1.42 -4.60
CA ARG A 145 1.60 0.47 -5.71
C ARG A 145 2.73 0.70 -6.70
N LYS A 146 3.19 -0.36 -7.37
CA LYS A 146 4.22 -0.27 -8.40
C LYS A 146 3.73 0.63 -9.54
N GLY A 147 4.51 1.66 -9.88
CA GLY A 147 4.24 2.57 -10.99
C GLY A 147 3.20 3.68 -10.73
N ILE A 148 2.70 3.82 -9.50
CA ILE A 148 1.77 4.91 -9.11
C ILE A 148 2.36 5.62 -7.89
N PRO A 149 2.37 6.97 -7.84
CA PRO A 149 2.80 7.71 -6.66
C PRO A 149 2.02 7.27 -5.41
N PRO A 150 2.66 7.18 -4.22
CA PRO A 150 1.98 6.84 -2.97
C PRO A 150 0.76 7.74 -2.72
N GLN A 151 -0.37 7.15 -2.38
CA GLN A 151 -1.61 7.87 -2.12
C GLN A 151 -2.04 7.72 -0.67
N VAL A 152 -2.38 8.83 -0.02
CA VAL A 152 -3.04 8.82 1.29
C VAL A 152 -4.55 8.85 1.08
N CYS A 153 -5.25 7.89 1.70
CA CYS A 153 -6.71 7.75 1.61
C CYS A 153 -7.31 7.28 2.94
N CYS A 154 -8.58 7.60 3.18
CA CYS A 154 -9.33 7.08 4.32
C CYS A 154 -9.45 5.55 4.25
N ILE A 155 -9.48 4.87 5.40
CA ILE A 155 -9.68 3.42 5.50
C ILE A 155 -11.00 2.94 4.87
N ASP A 156 -12.04 3.79 4.86
CA ASP A 156 -13.32 3.46 4.24
C ASP A 156 -13.30 3.88 2.76
N PRO A 157 -13.32 2.92 1.81
CA PRO A 157 -13.36 3.22 0.38
C PRO A 157 -14.59 4.04 -0.04
N LYS A 158 -15.68 3.97 0.74
CA LYS A 158 -16.92 4.70 0.47
C LYS A 158 -16.88 6.14 0.98
N CYS A 159 -15.86 6.53 1.73
CA CYS A 159 -15.73 7.89 2.23
C CYS A 159 -15.65 8.92 1.08
N THR A 160 -16.30 10.07 1.25
CA THR A 160 -16.28 11.15 0.25
C THR A 160 -14.88 11.69 0.02
N SER A 161 -13.99 11.66 1.03
CA SER A 161 -12.58 12.03 0.88
C SER A 161 -11.83 11.18 -0.15
N ASN A 162 -12.27 9.93 -0.34
CA ASN A 162 -11.71 9.00 -1.30
C ASN A 162 -12.41 9.12 -2.66
N THR A 163 -13.70 9.42 -2.64
CA THR A 163 -14.56 9.42 -3.83
C THR A 163 -14.52 10.75 -4.59
N SER A 164 -14.24 11.88 -3.92
CA SER A 164 -14.16 13.21 -4.54
C SER A 164 -13.09 13.28 -5.63
N LYS A 165 -11.98 12.53 -5.48
CA LYS A 165 -10.92 12.40 -6.50
C LYS A 165 -11.40 11.73 -7.79
N ASN A 166 -12.51 11.00 -7.74
CA ASN A 166 -13.07 10.29 -8.89
C ASN A 166 -14.27 11.02 -9.49
N TYR A 167 -14.75 12.12 -8.90
CA TYR A 167 -15.89 12.88 -9.44
C TYR A 167 -15.51 13.54 -10.77
N LEU A 168 -16.34 13.33 -11.80
CA LEU A 168 -16.13 13.93 -13.11
C LEU A 168 -17.18 15.01 -13.43
N GLY A 169 -18.40 14.91 -12.91
CA GLY A 169 -19.48 15.87 -13.17
C GLY A 169 -20.87 15.25 -12.95
N LYS A 170 -21.94 16.01 -13.18
CA LYS A 170 -23.32 15.48 -13.12
C LYS A 170 -23.58 14.50 -14.26
N CYS A 171 -24.46 13.52 -14.02
CA CYS A 171 -24.86 12.57 -15.05
C CYS A 171 -25.89 13.19 -16.00
N PRO A 172 -25.64 13.25 -17.31
CA PRO A 172 -26.58 13.85 -18.27
C PRO A 172 -27.86 13.02 -18.47
N THR A 173 -27.80 11.71 -18.19
CA THR A 173 -28.91 10.79 -18.45
C THR A 173 -29.97 10.79 -17.36
N CYS A 174 -29.55 10.85 -16.09
CA CYS A 174 -30.48 10.81 -14.96
C CYS A 174 -30.61 12.13 -14.20
N ASN A 175 -29.69 13.10 -14.38
CA ASN A 175 -29.62 14.39 -13.68
C ASN A 175 -29.58 14.36 -12.13
N GLU A 176 -29.89 13.23 -11.50
CA GLU A 176 -29.82 13.00 -10.05
C GLU A 176 -28.44 12.48 -9.63
N GLY A 177 -27.83 11.63 -10.47
CA GLY A 177 -26.54 11.01 -10.21
C GLY A 177 -25.35 11.87 -10.68
N TYR A 178 -24.14 11.42 -10.33
CA TYR A 178 -22.90 11.98 -10.83
C TYR A 178 -22.03 10.91 -11.48
N ILE A 179 -21.22 11.31 -12.44
CA ILE A 179 -20.26 10.47 -13.13
C ILE A 179 -18.99 10.40 -12.29
N ARG A 180 -18.49 9.17 -12.06
CA ARG A 180 -17.24 8.92 -11.35
C ARG A 180 -16.35 7.91 -12.05
N ILE A 181 -15.04 7.99 -11.81
CA ILE A 181 -14.07 6.99 -12.28
C ILE A 181 -14.26 5.68 -11.50
N LEU A 182 -14.39 4.59 -12.25
CA LEU A 182 -14.51 3.20 -11.81
C LEU A 182 -13.42 2.36 -12.49
N TYR A 183 -13.17 1.17 -11.96
CA TYR A 183 -12.19 0.22 -12.50
C TYR A 183 -12.86 -1.14 -12.70
N SER A 184 -12.62 -1.76 -13.86
CA SER A 184 -13.11 -3.11 -14.16
C SER A 184 -12.30 -4.17 -13.41
N LYS A 185 -12.77 -5.43 -13.41
CA LYS A 185 -12.02 -6.57 -12.85
C LYS A 185 -10.63 -6.73 -13.49
N ALA A 186 -10.49 -6.34 -14.76
CA ALA A 186 -9.21 -6.35 -15.49
C ALA A 186 -8.35 -5.09 -15.24
N GLY A 187 -8.74 -4.20 -14.33
CA GLY A 187 -8.00 -2.98 -13.98
C GLY A 187 -8.12 -1.84 -14.99
N LYS A 188 -8.92 -1.98 -16.06
CA LYS A 188 -9.19 -0.89 -17.00
C LYS A 188 -10.13 0.11 -16.34
N ARG A 189 -9.76 1.40 -16.33
CA ARG A 189 -10.62 2.46 -15.81
C ARG A 189 -11.67 2.89 -16.82
N PHE A 190 -12.85 3.25 -16.32
CA PHE A 190 -13.97 3.79 -17.09
C PHE A 190 -14.75 4.76 -16.18
N ALA A 191 -15.60 5.61 -16.75
CA ALA A 191 -16.47 6.47 -15.97
C ALA A 191 -17.89 5.89 -15.95
N GLY A 192 -18.57 5.97 -14.81
CA GLY A 192 -19.94 5.48 -14.68
C GLY A 192 -20.76 6.28 -13.69
N CYS A 193 -22.09 6.21 -13.84
CA CYS A 193 -23.03 6.89 -12.96
C CYS A 193 -22.99 6.30 -11.53
N SER A 194 -23.10 7.17 -10.53
CA SER A 194 -23.23 6.78 -9.12
C SER A 194 -24.53 6.04 -8.81
N ASN A 195 -25.58 6.24 -9.60
CA ASN A 195 -26.92 5.68 -9.37
C ASN A 195 -27.15 4.31 -10.03
N TRP A 196 -26.09 3.58 -10.39
CA TRP A 196 -26.17 2.18 -10.82
C TRP A 196 -26.80 1.32 -9.71
N PRO A 197 -27.76 0.41 -10.00
CA PRO A 197 -28.20 -0.06 -11.32
C PRO A 197 -29.35 0.72 -11.97
N LYS A 198 -29.90 1.74 -11.32
CA LYS A 198 -31.02 2.54 -11.87
C LYS A 198 -30.59 3.38 -13.09
N CYS A 199 -29.33 3.78 -13.15
CA CYS A 199 -28.74 4.47 -14.30
C CYS A 199 -27.49 3.74 -14.79
N ASN A 200 -27.50 3.32 -16.07
CA ASN A 200 -26.44 2.55 -16.72
C ASN A 200 -25.45 3.38 -17.55
N GLN A 201 -25.48 4.71 -17.41
CA GLN A 201 -24.59 5.58 -18.15
C GLN A 201 -23.13 5.30 -17.81
N THR A 202 -22.33 4.96 -18.83
CA THR A 202 -20.89 4.76 -18.72
C THR A 202 -20.16 5.43 -19.88
N TYR A 203 -18.89 5.76 -19.67
CA TYR A 203 -17.99 6.27 -20.70
C TYR A 203 -16.64 5.56 -20.62
N PRO A 204 -16.07 5.11 -21.75
CA PRO A 204 -14.72 4.56 -21.76
C PRO A 204 -13.71 5.66 -21.44
N LEU A 205 -12.67 5.33 -20.65
CA LEU A 205 -11.59 6.25 -20.32
C LEU A 205 -10.26 5.72 -20.87
N ARG A 206 -9.37 6.66 -21.25
CA ARG A 206 -7.99 6.33 -21.63
C ARG A 206 -7.30 5.60 -20.46
N PRO A 207 -6.51 4.54 -20.69
CA PRO A 207 -5.97 3.71 -19.62
C PRO A 207 -4.89 4.39 -18.76
N LYS A 208 -4.17 5.38 -19.28
CA LYS A 208 -3.06 6.09 -18.60
C LYS A 208 -3.27 7.61 -18.57
N GLY A 209 -2.59 8.31 -17.66
CA GLY A 209 -2.63 9.77 -17.50
C GLY A 209 -3.54 10.24 -16.35
N THR A 210 -3.25 11.41 -15.77
CA THR A 210 -4.08 12.02 -14.73
C THR A 210 -5.31 12.65 -15.36
N ILE A 211 -6.49 12.37 -14.80
CA ILE A 211 -7.77 12.94 -15.24
C ILE A 211 -8.22 13.91 -14.16
N THR A 212 -8.50 15.16 -14.52
CA THR A 212 -9.16 16.12 -13.64
C THR A 212 -10.49 16.56 -14.23
N PRO A 213 -11.56 16.66 -13.43
CA PRO A 213 -12.80 17.26 -13.89
C PRO A 213 -12.60 18.73 -14.22
N THR A 214 -13.27 19.19 -15.27
CA THR A 214 -13.52 20.61 -15.47
C THR A 214 -14.89 20.97 -14.89
N GLU A 215 -15.06 22.22 -14.44
CA GLU A 215 -16.30 22.67 -13.78
C GLU A 215 -17.49 22.77 -14.75
N GLN A 216 -17.22 22.94 -16.05
CA GLN A 216 -18.27 23.09 -17.05
C GLN A 216 -18.60 21.77 -17.78
N PRO A 217 -19.89 21.40 -17.88
CA PRO A 217 -20.31 20.28 -18.71
C PRO A 217 -20.17 20.62 -20.20
N CYS A 218 -20.14 19.59 -21.04
CA CYS A 218 -20.11 19.77 -22.48
C CYS A 218 -21.39 20.45 -22.95
N GLN A 219 -21.26 21.56 -23.68
CA GLN A 219 -22.41 22.32 -24.20
C GLN A 219 -23.23 21.54 -25.24
N VAL A 220 -22.65 20.51 -25.88
CA VAL A 220 -23.33 19.74 -26.94
C VAL A 220 -24.12 18.56 -26.38
N CYS A 221 -23.53 17.78 -25.49
CA CYS A 221 -24.14 16.53 -24.99
C CYS A 221 -24.42 16.52 -23.49
N GLY A 222 -24.12 17.61 -22.76
CA GLY A 222 -24.28 17.70 -21.31
C GLY A 222 -23.33 16.81 -20.50
N ALA A 223 -22.54 15.96 -21.15
CA ALA A 223 -21.60 15.07 -20.46
C ALA A 223 -20.42 15.85 -19.88
N PRO A 224 -19.80 15.35 -18.79
CA PRO A 224 -18.64 16.00 -18.19
C PRO A 224 -17.48 16.22 -19.17
N VAL A 225 -16.82 17.37 -19.08
CA VAL A 225 -15.54 17.61 -19.75
C VAL A 225 -14.42 17.27 -18.77
N ILE A 226 -13.38 16.61 -19.27
CA ILE A 226 -12.23 16.18 -18.47
C ILE A 226 -10.94 16.75 -19.06
N SER A 227 -9.99 17.11 -18.19
CA SER A 227 -8.65 17.58 -18.57
C SER A 227 -7.62 16.45 -18.47
N PHE A 228 -6.79 16.36 -19.51
CA PHE A 228 -5.64 15.48 -19.61
C PHE A 228 -4.39 16.33 -19.87
N GLY A 229 -3.68 16.70 -18.80
CA GLY A 229 -2.52 17.59 -18.91
C GLY A 229 -2.94 18.97 -19.41
N ASN A 230 -2.56 19.32 -20.65
CA ASN A 230 -2.76 20.66 -21.22
C ASN A 230 -4.03 20.80 -22.07
N TYR A 231 -4.78 19.73 -22.33
CA TYR A 231 -5.99 19.80 -23.15
C TYR A 231 -7.21 19.21 -22.44
N SER A 232 -8.37 19.82 -22.68
CA SER A 232 -9.67 19.33 -22.22
C SER A 232 -10.46 18.69 -23.35
N GLU A 233 -11.14 17.58 -23.06
CA GLU A 233 -12.00 16.86 -24.01
C GLU A 233 -13.29 16.39 -23.32
N CYS A 234 -14.38 16.30 -24.09
CA CYS A 234 -15.64 15.73 -23.60
C CYS A 234 -15.42 14.25 -23.25
N ILE A 235 -16.01 13.77 -22.15
CA ILE A 235 -15.90 12.37 -21.75
C ILE A 235 -16.66 11.43 -22.71
N ASN A 236 -17.68 11.94 -23.39
CA ASN A 236 -18.42 11.21 -24.40
C ASN A 236 -17.61 11.18 -25.71
N MET A 237 -17.15 9.98 -26.10
CA MET A 237 -16.38 9.75 -27.32
C MET A 237 -17.18 10.07 -28.59
N ASP A 238 -18.50 9.87 -28.54
CA ASP A 238 -19.39 10.03 -29.70
C ASP A 238 -19.88 11.48 -29.85
N CYS A 239 -19.46 12.38 -28.95
CA CYS A 239 -19.86 13.79 -28.99
C CYS A 239 -19.19 14.54 -30.15
N ASP A 240 -19.97 15.29 -30.92
CA ASP A 240 -19.47 16.07 -32.06
C ASP A 240 -18.46 17.16 -31.65
N SER A 241 -18.46 17.58 -30.38
CA SER A 241 -17.42 18.49 -29.85
C SER A 241 -16.01 17.88 -29.86
N ARG A 242 -15.87 16.54 -29.94
CA ARG A 242 -14.58 15.88 -30.13
C ARG A 242 -14.16 15.85 -31.60
N LYS A 243 -15.10 15.78 -32.53
CA LYS A 243 -14.82 15.67 -33.98
C LYS A 243 -14.22 16.96 -34.54
N ARG A 244 -14.64 18.13 -34.03
CA ARG A 244 -14.17 19.46 -34.49
C ARG A 244 -12.74 19.86 -34.11
N LYS A 245 -11.98 19.03 -33.38
CA LYS A 245 -10.56 19.33 -33.03
C LYS A 245 -9.53 18.72 -33.99
N LEU A 246 -10.00 18.04 -35.06
CA LEU A 246 -9.16 17.29 -36.00
C LEU A 246 -9.05 17.95 -37.39
N GLU A 247 -9.62 19.15 -37.57
CA GLU A 247 -9.43 19.98 -38.78
C GLU A 247 -8.40 21.09 -38.53
#